data_AF-A0A7S4DAD8-F1
#
_entry.id   AF-A0A7S4DAD8-F1
#
_cell.length_a   1.000
_cell.length_b   1.000
_cell.length_c   1.000
_cell.angle_alpha   90.00
_cell.angle_beta   90.00
_cell.angle_gamma   90.00
#
_symmetry.space_group_name_H-M   'P 1'
#
loop_
_entity.id
_entity.type
_entity.pdbx_description
1 polymer ?
#
loop_
_entity_poly.entity_id
_entity_poly.type
_entity_poly.pdbx_seq_one_letter_code
_entity_poly.pdbx_strand_id
1 'polypeptide(L)'
;VQGRFTRRLERALWLGAEVRPPLAMGLVAGATARAGLKFVSSIQRSLHYSLGDKGRGAAERPEAEYPHMTFPLVKICDRVVPTPEGAEAPALGQEIEESDEAKQARKSSTEPEVYLPGRTYTFAFFSSIVDW
;
A
#
# COMPACT_ATOMS: atom_id res chain seq x y z
N VAL A 1 2.97 9.17 9.36
CA VAL A 1 1.71 9.91 9.06
C VAL A 1 0.66 9.55 10.08
N GLN A 2 -0.24 10.47 10.43
CA GLN A 2 -1.31 10.25 11.42
C GLN A 2 -2.64 10.76 10.89
N GLY A 3 -3.73 10.04 11.18
CA GLY A 3 -5.06 10.45 10.75
C GLY A 3 -6.18 9.74 11.50
N ARG A 4 -7.39 10.31 11.40
CA ARG A 4 -8.62 9.75 11.98
C ARG A 4 -9.62 9.46 10.88
N PHE A 5 -10.20 8.26 10.88
CA PHE A 5 -11.26 7.91 9.96
C PHE A 5 -12.61 8.42 10.50
N THR A 6 -13.37 9.10 9.64
CA THR A 6 -14.71 9.61 9.96
C THR A 6 -15.80 8.54 9.78
N ARG A 7 -15.48 7.43 9.09
CA ARG A 7 -16.37 6.31 8.81
C ARG A 7 -15.62 5.01 9.03
N ARG A 8 -16.37 3.95 9.36
CA ARG A 8 -15.82 2.60 9.47
C ARG A 8 -15.37 2.14 8.09
N LEU A 9 -14.15 1.64 7.99
CA LEU A 9 -13.68 0.95 6.79
C LEU A 9 -13.77 -0.56 7.04
N GLU A 10 -14.69 -1.21 6.33
CA GLU A 10 -14.85 -2.68 6.36
C GLU A 10 -13.88 -3.40 5.42
N ARG A 11 -13.13 -2.63 4.63
CA ARG A 11 -12.14 -3.13 3.69
C ARG A 11 -10.78 -2.52 4.03
N ALA A 12 -9.73 -3.26 3.71
CA ALA A 12 -8.37 -2.79 3.86
C ALA A 12 -8.15 -1.49 3.09
N LEU A 13 -7.38 -0.57 3.69
CA LEU A 13 -6.85 0.59 2.99
C LEU A 13 -5.67 0.14 2.13
N TRP A 14 -5.70 0.48 0.85
CA TRP A 14 -4.64 0.16 -0.10
C TRP A 14 -3.80 1.39 -0.37
N LEU A 15 -2.48 1.19 -0.41
CA LEU A 15 -1.54 2.16 -0.96
C LEU A 15 -1.01 1.62 -2.28
N GLY A 16 -0.76 2.49 -3.23
CA GLY A 16 -0.13 2.11 -4.47
C GLY A 16 0.41 3.30 -5.21
N ALA A 17 1.11 2.99 -6.29
CA ALA A 17 1.61 3.95 -7.25
C ALA A 17 1.23 3.49 -8.66
N GLU A 18 0.92 4.46 -9.51
CA GLU A 18 0.70 4.28 -10.93
C GLU A 18 1.78 5.02 -11.72
N VAL A 19 2.10 4.52 -12.91
CA VAL A 19 3.07 5.15 -13.81
C VAL A 19 2.35 5.81 -14.96
N ARG A 20 2.63 7.10 -15.16
CA ARG A 20 2.13 7.90 -16.28
C ARG A 20 3.30 8.56 -17.03
N PRO A 21 3.29 8.59 -18.38
CA PRO A 21 2.31 7.98 -19.30
C PRO A 21 2.42 6.43 -19.38
N PRO A 22 1.55 5.72 -20.12
CA PRO A 22 1.59 4.26 -20.21
C PRO A 22 2.92 3.73 -20.71
N LEU A 23 3.32 2.57 -20.21
CA LEU A 23 4.59 1.96 -20.53
C LEU A 23 4.57 1.34 -21.94
N ALA A 24 5.38 1.89 -22.85
CA ALA A 24 5.63 1.32 -24.16
C ALA A 24 6.63 0.14 -24.06
N MET A 25 6.14 -1.04 -23.68
CA MET A 25 6.96 -2.24 -23.55
C MET A 25 6.87 -3.14 -24.78
N GLY A 26 8.02 -3.48 -25.37
CA GLY A 26 8.13 -4.58 -26.33
C GLY A 26 7.95 -5.95 -25.66
N LEU A 27 7.84 -7.01 -26.48
CA LEU A 27 7.57 -8.37 -25.99
C LEU A 27 8.55 -8.84 -24.92
N VAL A 28 9.85 -8.64 -25.13
CA VAL A 28 10.91 -9.07 -24.20
C VAL A 28 10.82 -8.29 -22.87
N ALA A 29 10.79 -6.96 -22.93
CA ALA A 29 10.69 -6.12 -21.73
C ALA A 29 9.41 -6.41 -20.92
N GLY A 30 8.28 -6.60 -21.61
CA GLY A 30 7.02 -6.96 -20.97
C GLY A 30 7.05 -8.34 -20.31
N ALA A 31 7.75 -9.32 -20.91
CA ALA A 31 7.93 -10.64 -20.31
C ALA A 31 8.82 -10.58 -19.06
N THR A 32 9.93 -9.85 -19.13
CA THR A 32 10.84 -9.65 -18.00
C THR A 32 10.14 -8.94 -16.84
N ALA A 33 9.40 -7.86 -17.11
CA ALA A 33 8.64 -7.14 -16.09
C ALA A 33 7.61 -8.06 -15.40
N ARG A 34 6.89 -8.88 -16.16
CA ARG A 34 5.94 -9.87 -15.60
C ARG A 34 6.64 -10.89 -14.73
N ALA A 35 7.80 -11.41 -15.15
CA ALA A 35 8.55 -12.39 -14.37
C ALA A 35 9.03 -11.79 -13.03
N GLY A 36 9.58 -10.57 -13.07
CA GLY A 36 9.99 -9.84 -11.86
C GLY A 36 8.83 -9.57 -10.92
N LEU A 37 7.72 -9.01 -11.43
CA LEU A 37 6.54 -8.72 -10.62
C LEU A 37 5.90 -10.00 -10.06
N LYS A 38 5.90 -11.10 -10.81
CA LYS A 38 5.45 -12.41 -10.33
C LYS A 38 6.33 -12.91 -9.19
N PHE A 39 7.65 -12.76 -9.30
CA PHE A 39 8.57 -13.08 -8.21
C PHE A 39 8.29 -12.23 -6.96
N VAL A 40 8.16 -10.90 -7.10
CA VAL A 40 7.83 -10.03 -5.94
C VAL A 40 6.49 -10.42 -5.32
N SER A 41 5.46 -10.70 -6.14
CA SER A 41 4.14 -11.12 -5.63
C SER A 41 4.16 -12.48 -4.92
N SER A 42 5.16 -13.33 -5.19
CA SER A 42 5.35 -14.59 -4.46
C SER A 42 5.86 -14.38 -3.03
N ILE A 43 6.61 -13.29 -2.81
CA ILE A 43 7.15 -12.90 -1.51
C ILE A 43 6.10 -12.08 -0.73
N GLN A 44 5.48 -11.11 -1.41
CA GLN A 44 4.39 -10.29 -0.87
C GLN A 44 3.07 -10.71 -1.51
N ARG A 45 2.40 -11.70 -0.91
CA ARG A 45 1.15 -12.27 -1.45
C ARG A 45 -0.01 -11.28 -1.54
N SER A 46 0.05 -10.20 -0.78
CA SER A 46 -0.97 -9.14 -0.82
C SER A 46 -0.70 -8.08 -1.90
N LEU A 47 0.41 -8.20 -2.65
CA LEU A 47 0.74 -7.34 -3.76
C LEU A 47 -0.20 -7.59 -4.93
N HIS A 48 -0.83 -6.52 -5.41
CA HIS A 48 -1.48 -6.51 -6.70
C HIS A 48 -0.67 -5.63 -7.67
N TYR A 49 -0.62 -6.02 -8.94
CA TYR A 49 0.02 -5.23 -9.98
C TYR A 49 -0.68 -5.42 -11.32
N SER A 50 -0.63 -4.38 -12.15
CA SER A 50 -0.95 -4.44 -13.57
C SER A 50 0.15 -3.75 -14.37
N LEU A 51 0.37 -4.24 -15.59
CA LEU A 51 1.22 -3.54 -16.58
C LEU A 51 0.41 -2.60 -17.48
N GLY A 52 -0.84 -2.34 -17.11
CA GLY A 52 -1.78 -1.53 -17.86
C GLY A 52 -2.35 -2.23 -19.08
N ASP A 53 -3.28 -1.54 -19.72
CA ASP A 53 -3.94 -2.01 -20.94
C ASP A 53 -2.96 -2.13 -22.10
N LYS A 54 -3.13 -3.20 -22.89
CA LYS A 54 -2.34 -3.46 -24.09
C LYS A 54 -3.10 -3.00 -25.33
N GLY A 55 -2.39 -2.41 -26.28
CA GLY A 55 -2.91 -2.12 -27.63
C GLY A 55 -2.63 -0.70 -28.10
N ARG A 56 -2.63 -0.49 -29.43
CA ARG A 56 -2.58 0.87 -30.00
C ARG A 56 -3.85 1.63 -29.58
N GLY A 57 -3.70 2.85 -29.07
CA GLY A 57 -4.82 3.68 -28.61
C GLY A 57 -5.38 3.29 -27.22
N ALA A 58 -4.85 2.25 -26.57
CA ALA A 58 -5.29 1.86 -25.22
C ALA A 58 -5.10 2.99 -24.22
N ALA A 59 -3.99 3.72 -24.32
CA ALA A 59 -3.62 4.89 -23.52
C ALA A 59 -4.56 6.10 -23.66
N GLU A 60 -5.34 6.15 -24.73
CA GLU A 60 -6.20 7.29 -25.09
C GLU A 60 -7.65 7.08 -24.62
N ARG A 61 -7.97 5.89 -24.10
CA ARG A 61 -9.28 5.60 -23.53
C ARG A 61 -9.41 6.23 -22.14
N PRO A 62 -10.54 6.89 -21.82
CA PRO A 62 -10.78 7.43 -20.47
C PRO A 62 -10.66 6.38 -19.35
N GLU A 63 -11.02 5.14 -19.66
CA GLU A 63 -10.99 3.98 -18.77
C GLU A 63 -9.70 3.13 -18.87
N ALA A 64 -8.67 3.64 -19.54
CA ALA A 64 -7.41 2.92 -19.68
C ALA A 64 -6.77 2.61 -18.32
N GLU A 65 -6.49 1.32 -18.07
CA GLU A 65 -5.73 0.94 -16.90
C GLU A 65 -4.25 1.31 -17.09
N TYR A 66 -3.72 2.16 -16.21
CA TYR A 66 -2.29 2.46 -16.18
C TYR A 66 -1.51 1.34 -15.47
N PRO A 67 -0.24 1.14 -15.84
CA PRO A 67 0.65 0.29 -15.06
C PRO A 67 0.70 0.77 -13.61
N HIS A 68 0.47 -0.14 -12.67
CA HIS A 68 0.40 0.20 -11.26
C HIS A 68 0.76 -0.98 -10.37
N MET A 69 1.03 -0.65 -9.11
CA MET A 69 1.27 -1.60 -8.04
C MET A 69 0.55 -1.13 -6.79
N THR A 70 -0.17 -2.03 -6.12
CA THR A 70 -0.92 -1.73 -4.90
C THR A 70 -0.70 -2.82 -3.84
N PHE A 71 -0.77 -2.41 -2.58
CA PHE A 71 -0.61 -3.28 -1.41
C PHE A 71 -1.47 -2.75 -0.26
N PRO A 72 -1.96 -3.61 0.66
CA PRO A 72 -2.62 -3.13 1.86
C PRO A 72 -1.64 -2.29 2.68
N LEU A 73 -2.03 -1.07 3.04
CA LEU A 73 -1.17 -0.09 3.72
C LEU A 73 -0.52 -0.68 4.97
N VAL A 74 -1.28 -1.39 5.79
CA VAL A 74 -0.78 -2.00 7.02
C VAL A 74 0.28 -3.06 6.78
N LYS A 75 0.41 -3.65 5.60
CA LYS A 75 1.43 -4.67 5.32
C LYS A 75 2.79 -4.06 5.05
N ILE A 76 2.81 -2.85 4.52
CA ILE A 76 4.05 -2.13 4.19
C ILE A 76 4.54 -1.25 5.34
N CYS A 77 3.66 -0.84 6.26
CA CYS A 77 4.07 -0.04 7.41
C CYS A 77 4.98 -0.86 8.34
N ASP A 78 6.05 -0.20 8.80
CA ASP A 78 6.94 -0.72 9.82
C ASP A 78 6.22 -0.79 11.16
N ARG A 79 5.51 0.29 11.52
CA ARG A 79 4.72 0.39 12.74
C ARG A 79 3.32 0.92 12.46
N VAL A 80 2.32 0.37 13.14
CA VAL A 80 0.92 0.86 13.10
C VAL A 80 0.36 0.87 14.52
N VAL A 81 -0.06 2.05 14.98
CA VAL A 81 -0.60 2.22 16.34
C VAL A 81 -1.99 2.84 16.26
N PRO A 82 -3.05 2.09 16.61
CA PRO A 82 -4.38 2.65 16.81
C PRO A 82 -4.52 3.24 18.22
N THR A 83 -4.67 4.55 18.33
CA THR A 83 -4.95 5.26 19.58
C THR A 83 -6.47 5.42 19.77
N PRO A 84 -7.03 5.04 20.93
CA PRO A 84 -8.44 5.27 21.26
C PRO A 84 -8.85 6.75 21.23
N GLU A 85 -10.15 7.00 21.12
CA GLU A 85 -10.68 8.37 21.18
C GLU A 85 -10.38 9.01 22.54
N GLY A 86 -9.91 10.26 22.53
CA GLY A 86 -9.56 11.01 23.74
C GLY A 86 -8.21 10.65 24.37
N ALA A 87 -7.53 9.61 23.88
CA ALA A 87 -6.16 9.30 24.30
C ALA A 87 -5.13 10.09 23.47
N GLU A 88 -3.97 10.35 24.06
CA GLU A 88 -2.87 11.02 23.37
C GLU A 88 -2.22 10.08 22.35
N ALA A 89 -2.16 10.51 21.09
CA ALA A 89 -1.53 9.75 20.02
C ALA A 89 0.00 9.88 20.08
N PRO A 90 0.75 8.87 19.60
CA PRO A 90 2.20 8.96 19.54
C PRO A 90 2.68 10.22 18.81
N ALA A 91 3.69 10.91 19.38
CA ALA A 91 4.26 12.09 18.76
C ALA A 91 4.95 11.73 17.43
N LEU A 92 4.61 12.46 16.36
CA LEU A 92 5.26 12.30 15.07
C LEU A 92 6.72 12.78 15.14
N GLY A 93 7.60 12.10 14.41
CA GLY A 93 9.05 12.39 14.43
C GLY A 93 9.79 11.72 15.60
N GLN A 94 9.09 11.00 16.46
CA GLN A 94 9.68 10.13 17.48
C GLN A 94 9.47 8.66 17.14
N GLU A 95 10.06 7.78 17.95
CA GLU A 95 9.85 6.34 17.84
C GLU A 95 8.38 6.01 18.10
N ILE A 96 7.78 5.26 17.16
CA ILE A 96 6.40 4.78 17.25
C ILE A 96 6.46 3.33 17.73
N GLU A 97 6.09 3.12 18.98
CA GLU A 97 6.13 1.82 19.65
C GLU A 97 4.97 0.91 19.21
N GLU A 98 5.30 -0.22 18.58
CA GLU A 98 4.40 -1.35 18.34
C GLU A 98 5.17 -2.61 18.70
N SER A 99 4.59 -3.47 19.56
CA SER A 99 5.26 -4.72 19.96
C SER A 99 5.55 -5.59 18.74
N ASP A 100 6.65 -6.33 18.79
CA ASP A 100 7.05 -7.16 17.66
C ASP A 100 6.04 -8.29 17.41
N GLU A 101 5.36 -8.79 18.45
CA GLU A 101 4.26 -9.75 18.32
C GLU A 101 3.08 -9.15 17.55
N ALA A 102 2.66 -7.92 17.89
CA ALA A 102 1.57 -7.23 17.21
C ALA A 102 1.93 -6.94 15.75
N LYS A 103 3.16 -6.50 15.48
CA LYS A 103 3.69 -6.31 14.14
C LYS A 103 3.70 -7.61 13.33
N GLN A 104 4.16 -8.71 13.90
CA GLN A 104 4.21 -10.00 13.20
C GLN A 104 2.81 -10.55 12.93
N ALA A 105 1.89 -10.45 13.90
CA ALA A 105 0.49 -10.82 13.70
C ALA A 105 -0.15 -9.99 12.58
N ARG A 106 0.05 -8.67 12.59
CA ARG A 106 -0.40 -7.76 11.52
C ARG A 106 0.20 -8.14 10.17
N LYS A 107 1.51 -8.39 10.08
CA LYS A 107 2.18 -8.72 8.81
C LYS A 107 1.79 -10.10 8.26
N SER A 108 1.51 -11.08 9.12
CA SER A 108 1.12 -12.44 8.72
C SER A 108 -0.38 -12.65 8.48
N SER A 109 -1.25 -11.79 9.01
CA SER A 109 -2.71 -11.91 8.88
C SER A 109 -3.19 -11.98 7.42
N THR A 110 -4.18 -12.82 7.10
CA THR A 110 -4.86 -12.80 5.80
C THR A 110 -6.15 -11.99 5.82
N GLU A 111 -6.61 -11.59 7.00
CA GLU A 111 -7.85 -10.86 7.18
C GLU A 111 -7.69 -9.39 6.80
N PRO A 112 -8.71 -8.76 6.20
CA PRO A 112 -8.70 -7.33 5.94
C PRO A 112 -8.69 -6.55 7.27
N GLU A 113 -7.83 -5.54 7.35
CA GLU A 113 -7.80 -4.63 8.50
C GLU A 113 -9.10 -3.83 8.58
N VAL A 114 -9.66 -3.72 9.79
CA VAL A 114 -10.86 -2.93 10.06
C VAL A 114 -10.46 -1.64 10.77
N TYR A 115 -10.76 -0.50 10.14
CA TYR A 115 -10.53 0.80 10.75
C TYR A 115 -11.80 1.32 11.42
N LEU A 116 -11.70 1.64 12.71
CA LEU A 116 -12.82 2.07 13.54
C LEU A 116 -12.88 3.60 13.61
N PRO A 117 -14.09 4.19 13.52
CA PRO A 117 -14.30 5.60 13.81
C PRO A 117 -13.84 5.98 15.23
N GLY A 118 -13.52 7.26 15.42
CA GLY A 118 -13.10 7.80 16.72
C GLY A 118 -11.64 7.53 17.08
N ARG A 119 -11.00 6.52 16.46
CA ARG A 119 -9.58 6.20 16.67
C ARG A 119 -8.66 7.03 15.79
N THR A 120 -7.52 7.41 16.36
CA THR A 120 -6.41 8.00 15.63
C THR A 120 -5.43 6.91 15.27
N TYR A 121 -5.09 6.77 13.99
CA TYR A 121 -4.13 5.78 13.51
C TYR A 121 -2.83 6.48 13.16
N THR A 122 -1.74 6.02 13.78
CA THR A 122 -0.38 6.48 13.50
C THR A 122 0.34 5.40 12.71
N PHE A 123 0.79 5.75 11.51
CA PHE A 123 1.51 4.86 10.60
C PHE A 123 2.97 5.32 10.45
N ALA A 124 3.89 4.41 10.69
CA ALA A 124 5.31 4.57 10.38
C ALA A 124 5.70 3.67 9.22
N PHE A 125 6.39 4.22 8.24
CA PHE A 125 7.00 3.45 7.16
C PHE A 125 8.32 4.13 6.80
N PHE A 126 9.34 3.32 6.57
CA PHE A 126 10.60 3.78 6.04
C PHE A 126 10.46 4.14 4.56
N SER A 127 10.92 5.33 4.20
CA SER A 127 11.11 5.75 2.81
C SER A 127 12.52 6.29 2.68
N SER A 128 13.29 5.77 1.72
CA SER A 128 14.58 6.34 1.33
C SER A 128 14.43 7.59 0.45
N ILE A 129 13.21 7.84 -0.05
CA ILE A 129 12.87 9.01 -0.85
C ILE A 129 12.16 9.98 0.10
N VAL A 130 12.90 10.96 0.58
CA VAL A 130 12.37 12.16 1.23
C VAL A 130 12.55 13.28 0.21
N ASP A 131 11.55 13.50 -0.62
CA ASP A 131 11.48 14.71 -1.43
C ASP A 131 10.78 15.78 -0.60
N TRP A 132 11.51 16.87 -0.33
CA TRP A 132 11.01 18.09 0.31
C TRP A 132 10.65 19.17 -0.72
#